data_AF-A0A256XEW0-F1
#
_entry.id   AF-A0A256XEW0-F1
#
_cell.length_a   1.000
_cell.length_b   1.000
_cell.length_c   1.000
_cell.angle_alpha   90.00
_cell.angle_beta   90.00
_cell.angle_gamma   90.00
#
_symmetry.space_group_name_H-M   'P 1'
#
loop_
_entity.id
_entity.type
_entity.pdbx_description
1 polymer ?
#
loop_
_entity_poly.entity_id
_entity_poly.type
_entity_poly.pdbx_seq_one_letter_code
_entity_poly.pdbx_strand_id
1 'polypeptide(L)' 'MKTTTLSVDEETRERLKKFGTKGEDYDKILNRMMDILGEMNLNNYIEAKYKKLMEDKHKFISLEEYEKKDSIPG' A
#
# COMPACT_ATOMS: atom_id res chain seq x y z
N MET A 1 15.49 28.71 -5.27
CA MET A 1 14.36 27.97 -4.66
C MET A 1 13.96 28.65 -3.36
N LYS A 2 12.67 28.72 -3.05
CA LYS A 2 12.17 29.31 -1.80
C LYS A 2 12.07 28.20 -0.75
N THR A 3 12.84 28.32 0.32
CA THR A 3 12.80 27.38 1.44
C THR A 3 11.66 27.74 2.39
N THR A 4 10.99 26.72 2.91
CA THR A 4 9.94 26.85 3.93
C THR A 4 10.35 26.10 5.19
N THR A 5 9.85 26.57 6.33
CA THR A 5 10.12 25.93 7.63
C THR A 5 8.96 25.02 7.98
N LEU A 6 9.25 23.79 8.36
CA LEU A 6 8.30 22.84 8.93
C LEU A 6 8.65 22.62 10.40
N SER A 7 7.72 22.93 11.30
CA SER A 7 7.87 22.61 12.73
C SER A 7 7.50 21.16 12.99
N VAL A 8 8.41 20.41 13.60
CA VAL A 8 8.21 19.04 14.06
C VAL A 8 8.86 18.89 15.44
N ASP A 9 8.39 17.93 16.24
CA ASP A 9 9.07 17.58 17.48
C ASP A 9 10.40 16.86 17.21
N GLU A 10 11.25 16.80 18.24
CA GLU A 10 12.57 16.19 18.15
C GLU A 10 12.48 14.70 17.80
N GLU A 11 11.53 13.97 18.38
CA GLU A 11 11.34 12.55 18.14
C GLU A 11 11.02 12.27 16.65
N THR A 12 10.12 13.06 16.07
CA THR A 12 9.73 12.99 14.67
C THR A 12 10.92 13.29 13.76
N ARG A 13 11.72 14.30 14.09
CA ARG A 13 12.97 14.60 13.37
C ARG A 13 13.95 13.43 13.42
N GLU A 14 14.15 12.81 14.59
CA GLU A 14 15.05 11.65 14.73
C GLU A 14 14.52 10.42 14.00
N ARG A 15 13.20 10.20 14.00
CA ARG A 15 12.56 9.16 13.19
C ARG A 15 12.75 9.41 11.70
N LEU A 16 12.60 10.66 11.24
CA LEU A 16 12.77 11.03 9.84
C LEU A 16 14.18 10.69 9.32
N LYS A 17 15.22 10.91 10.16
CA LYS A 17 16.61 10.51 9.81
C LYS A 17 16.75 9.02 9.51
N LYS A 18 15.97 8.16 10.16
CA LYS A 18 16.04 6.70 9.96
C LYS A 18 15.55 6.27 8.57
N PHE A 19 14.76 7.11 7.90
CA PHE A 19 14.31 6.87 6.52
C PHE A 19 15.30 7.39 5.47
N GLY A 20 16.27 8.20 5.88
CA GLY A 20 17.31 8.76 5.01
C GLY A 20 18.61 7.97 5.03
N THR A 21 19.48 8.30 4.09
CA THR A 21 20.86 7.83 3.99
C THR A 21 21.84 8.89 4.45
N LYS A 22 23.10 8.51 4.72
CA LYS A 22 24.12 9.45 5.21
C LYS A 22 24.33 10.60 4.21
N GLY A 23 24.03 11.82 4.64
CA GLY A 23 24.16 13.04 3.82
C GLY A 23 22.90 13.41 3.03
N GLU A 24 21.80 12.65 3.17
CA GLU A 24 20.52 12.99 2.57
C GLU A 24 19.82 14.09 3.38
N ASP A 25 19.27 15.08 2.68
CA ASP A 25 18.51 16.17 3.28
C ASP A 25 17.05 15.76 3.56
N TYR A 26 16.41 16.41 4.52
CA TYR A 26 15.04 16.09 4.92
C TYR A 26 14.02 16.30 3.80
N ASP A 27 14.27 17.26 2.92
CA ASP A 27 13.38 17.57 1.80
C ASP A 27 13.34 16.42 0.79
N LYS A 28 14.49 15.81 0.48
CA LYS A 28 14.58 14.61 -0.36
C LYS A 28 13.95 13.39 0.29
N ILE A 29 14.15 13.19 1.59
CA ILE A 29 13.51 12.09 2.32
C ILE A 29 11.99 12.24 2.22
N LEU A 30 11.47 13.43 2.48
CA LEU A 30 10.03 13.71 2.44
C LEU A 30 9.45 13.57 1.04
N ASN A 31 10.08 14.14 0.00
CA ASN A 31 9.63 14.00 -1.39
C ASN A 31 9.61 12.54 -1.84
N ARG A 32 10.67 11.78 -1.56
CA ARG A 32 10.71 10.33 -1.87
C ARG A 32 9.60 9.57 -1.16
N MET A 33 9.33 9.88 0.11
CA MET A 33 8.22 9.26 0.82
C MET A 33 6.86 9.65 0.22
N MET A 34 6.66 10.90 -0.19
CA MET A 34 5.43 11.36 -0.85
C MET A 34 5.24 10.70 -2.22
N ASP A 35 6.30 10.53 -3.00
CA ASP A 35 6.27 9.83 -4.29
C ASP A 35 5.92 8.35 -4.08
N ILE A 36 6.58 7.67 -3.16
CA ILE A 36 6.28 6.27 -2.81
C ILE A 36 4.84 6.13 -2.33
N LEU A 37 4.35 7.03 -1.47
CA LEU A 37 2.97 6.99 -0.98
C LEU A 37 1.96 7.34 -2.08
N GLY A 38 2.31 8.20 -3.03
CA GLY A 38 1.51 8.52 -4.21
C GLY A 38 1.44 7.35 -5.21
N GLU A 39 2.55 6.65 -5.43
CA GLU A 39 2.66 5.49 -6.32
C GLU A 39 2.08 4.22 -5.70
N MET A 40 2.27 4.01 -4.40
CA MET A 40 1.65 2.90 -3.64
C MET A 40 0.16 3.10 -3.41
N ASN A 41 -0.41 4.24 -3.82
CA ASN A 41 -1.83 4.54 -3.68
C ASN A 41 -2.67 3.68 -4.63
N LEU A 42 -2.83 2.42 -4.23
CA LEU A 42 -4.12 1.77 -3.98
C LEU A 42 -4.97 1.39 -5.21
N ASN A 43 -5.12 2.30 -6.16
CA ASN A 43 -5.96 2.11 -7.34
C ASN A 43 -5.38 1.02 -8.25
N ASN A 44 -4.10 1.09 -8.56
CA ASN A 44 -3.46 0.09 -9.42
C ASN A 44 -3.47 -1.31 -8.78
N TYR A 45 -3.33 -1.38 -7.46
CA TYR A 45 -3.31 -2.66 -6.73
C TYR A 45 -4.72 -3.28 -6.62
N ILE A 46 -5.74 -2.49 -6.28
CA ILE A 46 -7.12 -2.96 -6.18
C ILE A 46 -7.66 -3.31 -7.56
N GLU A 47 -7.44 -2.47 -8.57
CA GLU A 47 -7.93 -2.67 -9.92
C GLU A 47 -7.35 -3.95 -10.55
N ALA A 48 -6.05 -4.21 -10.37
CA ALA A 48 -5.42 -5.44 -10.85
C ALA A 48 -6.00 -6.70 -10.16
N LYS A 49 -6.26 -6.63 -8.85
CA LYS A 49 -6.83 -7.76 -8.09
C LYS A 49 -8.29 -8.02 -8.45
N TYR A 50 -9.10 -6.97 -8.60
CA TYR A 50 -10.51 -7.08 -9.00
C TYR A 50 -10.67 -7.59 -10.43
N LYS A 51 -9.86 -7.10 -11.37
CA LYS A 51 -9.90 -7.54 -12.77
C LYS A 51 -9.68 -9.05 -12.87
N LYS A 52 -8.64 -9.57 -12.22
CA LYS A 52 -8.35 -11.00 -12.20
C LYS A 52 -9.47 -11.83 -11.55
N LEU A 53 -10.05 -11.34 -10.45
CA LEU A 53 -11.16 -12.02 -9.78
C LEU A 53 -12.39 -12.16 -10.69
N MET A 54 -12.68 -11.14 -11.50
CA MET A 54 -13.82 -11.16 -12.42
C MET A 54 -13.59 -12.08 -13.62
N GLU A 55 -12.38 -12.09 -14.19
CA GLU A 55 -11.99 -13.01 -15.27
C GLU A 55 -12.10 -14.47 -14.83
N ASP A 56 -11.65 -14.78 -13.62
CA ASP A 56 -11.65 -16.13 -13.06
C ASP A 56 -12.98 -16.51 -12.39
N LYS A 57 -14.00 -15.64 -12.37
CA LYS A 57 -15.28 -15.87 -11.66
C LYS A 57 -15.94 -17.21 -12.00
N HIS A 58 -15.84 -17.64 -13.25
CA HIS A 58 -16.41 -18.91 -13.73
C HIS A 58 -15.68 -20.16 -13.19
N LYS A 59 -14.50 -20.01 -12.60
CA LYS A 59 -13.70 -21.08 -11.98
C LYS A 59 -14.05 -21.29 -10.50
N PHE A 60 -14.83 -20.38 -9.92
CA PHE A 60 -15.20 -20.42 -8.51
C PHE A 60 -16.66 -20.82 -8.37
N ILE A 61 -16.93 -21.68 -7.39
CA ILE A 61 -18.29 -21.99 -6.95
C ILE A 61 -18.72 -20.97 -5.90
N SER A 62 -20.03 -20.82 -5.70
CA SER A 62 -20.53 -19.97 -4.62
C SER A 62 -20.21 -20.58 -3.24
N LEU A 63 -20.23 -19.75 -2.20
CA LEU A 63 -20.05 -20.23 -0.83
C LEU A 63 -21.16 -21.21 -0.42
N GLU A 64 -22.39 -20.96 -0.89
CA GLU A 64 -23.53 -21.87 -0.69
C GLU A 64 -23.31 -23.23 -1.39
N GLU A 65 -22.69 -23.24 -2.56
CA GLU A 65 -22.32 -24.47 -3.28
C GLU A 65 -21.17 -25.21 -2.58
N TYR A 66 -20.22 -24.47 -2.00
CA TYR A 66 -19.11 -25.02 -1.23
C TYR A 66 -19.60 -25.70 0.05
N GLU A 67 -20.44 -25.03 0.84
CA GLU A 67 -20.99 -25.55 2.10
C GLU A 67 -21.88 -26.79 1.89
N LYS A 68 -22.61 -26.84 0.77
CA LYS A 68 -23.40 -28.02 0.37
C LYS A 68 -22.53 -29.21 -0.03
N LYS A 69 -21.34 -28.97 -0.61
CA LYS A 69 -20.39 -30.03 -0.99
C LYS A 69 -19.69 -30.65 0.21
N ASP A 70 -19.28 -29.84 1.20
CA ASP A 70 -18.62 -30.32 2.41
C ASP A 70 -19.59 -31.01 3.41
N SER A 71 -20.90 -30.89 3.18
CA SER A 71 -21.95 -31.53 4.00
C SER A 71 -22.35 -32.93 3.53
N ILE A 72 -21.69 -33.51 2.52
CA ILE A 72 -21.91 -34.91 2.11
C ILE A 72 -20.83 -35.79 2.78
N PRO A 73 -21.12 -36.48 3.90
CA PRO A 73 -20.23 -37.53 4.38
C PRO A 73 -20.25 -38.70 3.38
N GLY A 74 -19.06 -39.11 2.94
CA GLY A 74 -18.86 -40.35 2.19
C GLY A 74 -19.07 -41.59 3.04
#